data_AF-A0A8T5MSA2-F1
#
_entry.id   AF-A0A8T5MSA2-F1
#
_cell.length_a   1.000
_cell.length_b   1.000
_cell.length_c   1.000
_cell.angle_alpha   90.00
_cell.angle_beta   90.00
_cell.angle_gamma   90.00
#
_symmetry.space_group_name_H-M   'P 1'
#
loop_
_entity.id
_entity.type
_entity.pdbx_description
1 polymer ?
#
loop_
_entity_poly.entity_id
_entity_poly.type
_entity_poly.pdbx_seq_one_letter_code
_entity_poly.pdbx_strand_id
1 'polypeptide(L)'
;MADMYANARSTTGTRTRVRDISPTSGMCPICIRNCQTLCEVGLSAFRGREVLYPSQEEFGESTAASNKDYALDWSHFQILVDVLG
;
A
#
# COMPACT_ATOMS: atom_id res chain seq x y z
N MET A 1 -1.37 6.70 18.19
CA MET A 1 -0.19 6.88 17.33
C MET A 1 -0.24 5.77 16.30
N ALA A 2 -0.68 6.09 15.08
CA ALA A 2 -0.57 5.15 13.96
C ALA A 2 0.92 4.85 13.79
N ASP A 3 1.29 3.58 13.91
CA ASP A 3 2.67 3.14 13.88
C ASP A 3 3.32 3.61 12.57
N MET A 4 4.57 4.08 12.62
CA MET A 4 5.29 4.56 11.43
C MET A 4 5.46 3.44 10.37
N TYR A 5 5.15 2.19 10.75
CA TYR A 5 5.09 0.99 9.93
C TYR A 5 3.69 0.60 9.44
N ALA A 6 2.65 1.42 9.66
CA ALA A 6 1.23 1.07 9.45
C ALA A 6 0.86 0.64 8.02
N ASN A 7 1.83 0.60 7.10
CA ASN A 7 1.65 0.18 5.71
C ASN A 7 2.93 -0.44 5.13
N ALA A 8 3.73 -1.11 5.95
CA ALA A 8 4.88 -1.88 5.49
C ALA A 8 4.51 -3.38 5.46
N ARG A 9 4.51 -3.99 4.28
CA ARG A 9 4.32 -5.44 4.15
C ARG A 9 5.69 -6.11 4.09
N SER A 10 6.01 -6.95 5.08
CA SER A 10 7.28 -7.70 5.09
C SER A 10 7.45 -8.62 3.88
N THR A 11 6.35 -9.00 3.25
CA THR A 11 6.34 -9.90 2.08
C THR A 11 6.73 -9.24 0.77
N THR A 12 6.64 -7.91 0.63
CA THR A 12 6.98 -7.25 -0.65
C THR A 12 8.49 -7.06 -0.84
N GLY A 13 9.30 -7.20 0.23
CA GLY A 13 10.76 -7.02 0.17
C GLY A 13 11.19 -5.60 -0.24
N THR A 14 10.30 -4.62 -0.12
CA THR A 14 10.54 -3.24 -0.55
C THR A 14 11.16 -2.39 0.57
N ARG A 15 11.83 -1.31 0.21
CA ARG A 15 12.41 -0.35 1.15
C ARG A 15 12.14 1.07 0.71
N THR A 16 12.01 1.98 1.66
CA THR A 16 11.86 3.41 1.40
C THR A 16 13.17 4.14 1.63
N ARG A 17 13.35 5.27 0.93
CA ARG A 17 14.53 6.14 1.06
C ARG A 17 14.52 6.90 2.40
N VAL A 18 13.33 7.30 2.85
CA VAL A 18 13.09 8.06 4.08
C VAL A 18 12.05 7.37 4.95
N ARG A 19 11.95 7.81 6.21
CA ARG A 19 11.09 7.20 7.23
C ARG A 19 9.67 7.77 7.25
N ASP A 20 9.47 8.98 6.75
CA ASP A 20 8.17 9.66 6.69
C ASP A 20 7.35 9.20 5.48
N ILE A 21 6.95 7.94 5.49
CA ILE A 21 6.30 7.31 4.34
C ILE A 21 4.81 7.65 4.26
N SER A 22 4.30 7.77 3.04
CA SER A 22 2.86 7.77 2.78
C SER A 22 2.29 6.43 3.25
N PRO A 23 1.31 6.44 4.17
CA PRO A 23 0.68 5.22 4.63
C PRO A 23 0.05 4.48 3.44
N THR A 24 -0.81 5.13 2.67
CA THR A 24 -1.60 4.46 1.65
C THR A 24 -0.80 3.81 0.51
N SER A 25 0.41 4.30 0.21
CA SER A 25 1.16 3.91 -0.99
C SER A 25 2.54 3.30 -0.74
N GLY A 26 3.09 3.40 0.48
CA GLY A 26 4.48 3.04 0.74
C GLY A 26 5.50 3.91 0.01
N MET A 27 5.08 5.06 -0.55
CA MET A 27 5.95 6.04 -1.20
C MET A 27 6.58 6.99 -0.16
N CYS A 28 7.77 7.50 -0.43
CA CYS A 28 8.32 8.66 0.30
C CYS A 28 7.46 9.92 0.05
N PRO A 29 7.54 10.98 0.87
CA PRO A 29 6.76 12.21 0.67
C PRO A 29 7.03 12.86 -0.69
N ILE A 30 8.26 12.69 -1.19
CA ILE A 30 8.67 13.12 -2.52
C ILE A 30 9.35 11.96 -3.24
N CYS A 31 8.81 11.62 -4.41
CA CYS A 31 9.45 10.77 -5.39
C CYS A 31 10.45 11.61 -6.21
N ILE A 32 11.69 11.14 -6.32
CA ILE A 32 12.76 11.81 -7.05
C ILE A 32 13.27 10.92 -8.17
N ARG A 33 13.72 11.54 -9.27
CA ARG A 33 14.29 10.81 -10.42
C ARG A 33 15.45 9.91 -10.02
N ASN A 34 16.34 10.39 -9.16
CA ASN A 34 17.55 9.66 -8.75
C ASN A 34 17.32 8.87 -7.45
N CYS A 35 16.24 8.10 -7.36
CA CYS A 35 15.96 7.25 -6.21
C CYS A 35 16.70 5.92 -6.33
N GLN A 36 17.55 5.60 -5.35
CA GLN A 36 18.36 4.36 -5.33
C GLN A 36 17.66 3.19 -4.63
N THR A 37 16.47 3.42 -4.06
CA THR A 37 15.73 2.42 -3.30
C THR A 37 14.45 2.06 -4.03
N LEU A 38 14.09 0.78 -4.01
CA LEU A 38 12.85 0.25 -4.56
C LEU A 38 11.78 0.19 -3.46
N CYS A 39 10.96 1.24 -3.38
CA CYS A 39 9.71 1.21 -2.61
C CYS A 39 8.62 0.42 -3.36
N GLU A 40 7.44 0.21 -2.75
CA GLU A 40 6.34 -0.52 -3.39
C GLU A 40 5.97 0.01 -4.77
N VAL A 41 5.88 1.34 -4.91
CA VAL A 41 5.56 1.98 -6.20
C VAL A 41 6.69 1.81 -7.21
N GLY A 42 7.95 2.00 -6.78
CA GLY A 42 9.10 1.86 -7.67
C GLY A 42 9.27 0.43 -8.18
N LEU A 43 9.16 -0.55 -7.28
CA LEU A 43 9.24 -1.97 -7.65
C LEU A 43 8.09 -2.38 -8.58
N SER A 44 6.87 -1.90 -8.32
CA SER A 44 5.71 -2.15 -9.19
C SER A 44 5.89 -1.55 -10.58
N ALA A 45 6.48 -0.36 -10.69
CA ALA A 45 6.75 0.27 -11.97
C ALA A 45 7.78 -0.50 -12.82
N PHE A 46 8.83 -1.05 -12.19
CA PHE A 46 9.86 -1.80 -12.90
C PHE A 46 9.48 -3.26 -13.18
N ARG A 47 8.85 -3.94 -12.22
CA ARG A 47 8.66 -5.41 -12.24
C ARG A 47 7.20 -5.83 -12.04
N GLY A 48 6.23 -4.98 -12.39
CA GLY A 48 4.81 -5.20 -12.08
C GLY A 48 4.23 -6.58 -12.44
N ARG A 49 4.70 -7.22 -13.52
CA ARG A 49 4.28 -8.59 -13.88
C ARG A 49 4.80 -9.66 -12.93
N GLU A 50 5.98 -9.45 -12.37
CA GLU A 50 6.66 -10.40 -11.48
C GLU A 50 6.27 -10.16 -10.02
N VAL A 51 5.93 -8.92 -9.66
CA VAL A 51 5.55 -8.55 -8.29
C VAL A 51 4.04 -8.39 -8.10
N LEU A 52 3.24 -8.94 -9.03
CA LEU A 52 1.78 -8.96 -8.93
C LEU A 52 1.31 -9.65 -7.64
N TYR A 53 2.01 -10.72 -7.25
CA TYR A 53 1.78 -11.44 -6.01
C TYR A 53 2.93 -11.20 -5.03
N PRO A 54 2.63 -10.86 -3.76
CA PRO A 54 3.67 -10.60 -2.76
C PRO A 54 4.55 -11.81 -2.45
N SER A 55 4.00 -13.02 -2.55
CA SER A 55 4.77 -14.27 -2.57
C SER A 55 4.38 -15.03 -3.83
N GLN A 56 5.37 -15.30 -4.69
CA GLN A 56 5.14 -16.08 -5.91
C GLN A 56 4.90 -17.56 -5.60
N GLU A 57 5.52 -18.08 -4.53
CA GLU A 57 5.35 -19.46 -4.07
C GLU A 57 3.91 -19.76 -3.62
N GLU A 58 3.17 -18.72 -3.22
CA GLU A 58 1.80 -18.80 -2.70
C GLU A 58 0.76 -18.40 -3.76
N PHE A 59 1.14 -18.36 -5.04
CA PHE A 59 0.25 -18.00 -6.13
C PHE A 59 -0.86 -19.05 -6.30
N GLY A 60 -2.12 -18.60 -6.27
CA GLY A 60 -3.29 -19.47 -6.41
C GLY A 60 -3.82 -20.04 -5.09
N GLU A 61 -2.97 -20.19 -4.09
CA GLU A 61 -3.33 -20.75 -2.77
C GLU A 61 -3.52 -19.67 -1.68
N SER A 62 -3.08 -18.44 -1.94
CA SER A 62 -3.17 -17.34 -0.97
C SER A 62 -3.96 -16.14 -1.48
N THR A 63 -4.55 -15.40 -0.53
CA THR A 63 -5.15 -14.08 -0.77
C THR A 63 -4.35 -13.02 -0.01
N ALA A 64 -4.05 -11.90 -0.65
CA ALA A 64 -3.32 -10.82 -0.02
C ALA A 64 -4.26 -9.85 0.70
N ALA A 65 -4.13 -9.75 2.03
CA ALA A 65 -4.74 -8.66 2.79
C ALA A 65 -3.94 -7.36 2.64
N SER A 66 -4.67 -6.25 2.67
CA SER A 66 -4.10 -4.90 2.73
C SER A 66 -3.84 -4.54 4.18
N ASN A 67 -2.58 -4.57 4.61
CA ASN A 67 -2.15 -4.17 5.95
C ASN A 67 -2.13 -2.65 6.13
N LYS A 68 -2.97 -1.93 5.37
CA LYS A 68 -2.92 -0.48 5.24
C LYS A 68 -3.91 0.17 6.18
N ASP A 69 -3.43 1.10 6.99
CA ASP A 69 -4.31 2.00 7.74
C ASP A 69 -4.85 3.07 6.79
N TYR A 70 -6.09 2.87 6.33
CA TYR A 70 -6.77 3.78 5.42
C TYR A 70 -7.31 5.03 6.09
N ALA A 71 -7.24 5.12 7.44
CA ALA A 71 -7.85 6.20 8.24
C ALA A 71 -9.34 6.46 7.91
N LEU A 72 -9.99 5.49 7.26
CA LEU A 72 -11.40 5.48 6.88
C LEU A 72 -12.00 4.21 7.48
N ASP A 73 -13.07 4.40 8.23
CA ASP A 73 -13.90 3.32 8.76
C ASP A 73 -15.35 3.48 8.26
N TRP A 74 -16.17 2.47 8.49
CA TRP A 74 -17.58 2.52 8.12
C TRP A 74 -18.39 3.60 8.85
N SER A 75 -17.87 4.18 9.95
CA SER A 75 -18.51 5.31 10.63
C SER A 75 -18.37 6.62 9.87
N HIS A 76 -17.39 6.75 8.98
CA HIS A 76 -17.24 7.89 8.07
C HIS A 76 -18.24 7.85 6.91
N PHE A 77 -18.89 6.71 6.66
CA PHE A 77 -19.79 6.51 5.55
C PHE A 77 -21.25 6.64 6.00
N GLN A 78 -21.96 7.68 5.54
CA GLN A 78 -23.38 7.88 5.81
C GLN A 78 -24.20 7.76 4.53
N ILE A 79 -25.12 6.80 4.50
CA ILE A 79 -26.10 6.65 3.41
C ILE A 79 -27.32 7.50 3.75
N LEU A 80 -27.55 8.57 2.97
CA LEU A 80 -28.79 9.34 3.02
C LEU A 80 -29.67 8.89 1.86
N VAL A 81 -30.84 8.33 2.19
CA VAL A 81 -31.88 8.00 1.20
C VAL A 81 -32.93 9.08 1.21
N ASP A 82 -33.27 9.57 0.02
CA ASP A 82 -34.42 10.44 -0.20
C ASP A 82 -35.54 9.62 -0.83
N VAL A 83 -36.75 9.73 -0.30
CA VAL A 83 -37.93 9.04 -0.82
C VAL A 83 -38.74 10.05 -1.61
N LEU A 84 -38.61 9.99 -2.94
CA LEU A 84 -39.49 10.71 -3.84
C LEU A 84 -40.75 9.86 -4.06
N GLY A 85 -41.83 10.27 -3.40
CA GLY A 85 -43.19 9.74 -3.58
C GLY A 85 -43.88 10.29 -4.82
#